data_AF-G0R8A0-F1
#
_entry.id   AF-G0R8A0-F1
#
_cell.length_a   1.000
_cell.length_b   1.000
_cell.length_c   1.000
_cell.angle_alpha   90.00
_cell.angle_beta   90.00
_cell.angle_gamma   90.00
#
_symmetry.space_group_name_H-M   'P 1'
#
loop_
_entity.id
_entity.type
_entity.pdbx_description
1 polymer ?
#
loop_
_entity_poly.entity_id
_entity_poly.type
_entity_poly.pdbx_seq_one_letter_code
_entity_poly.pdbx_strand_id
1 'polypeptide(L)'
;MSAFNLEISATIDPEVQIPWSSRVAICLLHRHRLIGKKTLRKTYIIPDEDNEVKIRLESLNIQNLVALKAFFENLMPKNGVTQEESAGLAVTAALDHDDSANELSISIELDYMAMLSISCLDFKRCDESIRISFKMSSPSPVYMSFGQCQFILKKGTETLALLDGRFAIHKGEDSVVMEGDIDFSVNYKLFAGTGNLMGFKTYEHNNTFLAHAIRLFKTEVKLS
;
A
#
# COMPACT_ATOMS: atom_id res chain seq x y z
N MET A 1 -15.77 6.57 1.11
CA MET A 1 -16.36 5.20 1.00
C MET A 1 -15.68 4.26 1.99
N SER A 2 -16.42 3.33 2.60
CA SER A 2 -15.91 2.31 3.54
C SER A 2 -15.74 0.94 2.89
N ALA A 3 -15.38 0.90 1.61
CA ALA A 3 -15.19 -0.35 0.87
C ALA A 3 -14.04 -0.22 -0.13
N PHE A 4 -13.46 -1.35 -0.53
CA PHE A 4 -12.37 -1.40 -1.51
C PHE A 4 -12.45 -2.64 -2.38
N ASN A 5 -11.79 -2.58 -3.53
CA ASN A 5 -11.65 -3.75 -4.40
C ASN A 5 -10.38 -4.51 -4.02
N LEU A 6 -10.51 -5.82 -3.87
CA LEU A 6 -9.39 -6.72 -3.60
C LEU A 6 -9.25 -7.70 -4.76
N GLU A 7 -8.05 -7.81 -5.31
CA GLU A 7 -7.69 -8.88 -6.24
C GLU A 7 -6.68 -9.78 -5.53
N ILE A 8 -6.89 -11.10 -5.62
CA ILE A 8 -5.97 -12.11 -5.11
C ILE A 8 -5.54 -12.94 -6.30
N SER A 9 -4.23 -13.06 -6.48
CA SER A 9 -3.62 -13.99 -7.42
C SER A 9 -2.96 -15.12 -6.65
N ALA A 10 -3.22 -16.36 -7.07
CA ALA A 10 -2.65 -17.55 -6.45
C ALA A 10 -2.32 -18.59 -7.52
N THR A 11 -1.25 -19.35 -7.32
CA THR A 11 -0.96 -20.55 -8.10
C THR A 11 -1.52 -21.75 -7.37
N ILE A 12 -2.26 -22.59 -8.08
CA ILE A 12 -2.83 -23.82 -7.53
C ILE A 12 -1.91 -24.98 -7.86
N ASP A 13 -1.61 -25.80 -6.85
CA ASP A 13 -0.90 -27.05 -7.08
C ASP A 13 -1.76 -27.97 -7.97
N PRO A 14 -1.21 -28.54 -9.06
CA PRO A 14 -1.95 -29.42 -9.98
C PRO A 14 -2.65 -30.61 -9.30
N GLU A 15 -2.18 -31.05 -8.12
CA GLU A 15 -2.79 -32.14 -7.35
C GLU A 15 -4.06 -31.70 -6.58
N VAL A 16 -4.28 -30.40 -6.41
CA VAL A 16 -5.44 -29.85 -5.70
C VAL A 16 -6.65 -29.83 -6.62
N GLN A 17 -7.63 -30.70 -6.33
CA GLN A 17 -8.90 -30.70 -7.03
C GLN A 17 -9.81 -29.60 -6.46
N ILE A 18 -10.07 -28.56 -7.26
CA ILE A 18 -11.04 -27.53 -6.88
C ILE A 18 -12.43 -27.93 -7.37
N PRO A 19 -13.42 -28.05 -6.47
CA PRO A 19 -14.74 -28.51 -6.87
C PRO A 19 -15.51 -27.51 -7.72
N TRP A 20 -16.40 -28.05 -8.57
CA TRP A 20 -17.22 -27.28 -9.51
C TRP A 20 -18.23 -26.36 -8.83
N SER A 21 -18.65 -26.68 -7.60
CA SER A 21 -19.45 -25.78 -6.76
C SER A 21 -18.61 -25.30 -5.59
N SER A 22 -18.09 -24.09 -5.75
CA SER A 22 -17.22 -23.46 -4.77
C SER A 22 -17.84 -22.16 -4.25
N ARG A 23 -17.79 -21.99 -2.93
CA ARG A 23 -17.89 -20.68 -2.28
C ARG A 23 -16.49 -20.21 -1.98
N VAL A 24 -16.23 -18.93 -2.15
CA VAL A 24 -14.94 -18.33 -1.77
C VAL A 24 -15.20 -17.33 -0.66
N ALA A 25 -14.76 -17.64 0.55
CA ALA A 25 -14.79 -16.72 1.67
C ALA A 25 -13.40 -16.11 1.86
N ILE A 26 -13.32 -14.78 1.83
CA ILE A 26 -12.07 -14.06 2.04
C ILE A 26 -12.18 -13.17 3.26
N CYS A 27 -11.20 -13.30 4.15
CA CYS A 27 -11.05 -12.53 5.38
C CYS A 27 -9.70 -11.80 5.36
N LEU A 28 -9.76 -10.49 5.62
CA LEU A 28 -8.58 -9.63 5.74
C LEU A 28 -8.41 -9.26 7.21
N LEU A 29 -7.24 -9.54 7.79
CA LEU A 29 -6.97 -9.46 9.22
C LEU A 29 -5.77 -8.55 9.50
N HIS A 30 -5.79 -7.90 10.66
CA HIS A 30 -4.61 -7.26 11.27
C HIS A 30 -4.68 -7.44 12.79
N ARG A 31 -3.67 -8.06 13.38
CA ARG A 31 -3.52 -8.47 14.77
C ARG A 31 -4.64 -9.40 15.16
N HIS A 32 -4.98 -10.31 14.24
CA HIS A 32 -6.14 -11.20 14.30
C HIS A 32 -7.49 -10.45 14.40
N ARG A 33 -7.52 -9.14 14.12
CA ARG A 33 -8.76 -8.35 14.06
C ARG A 33 -9.24 -8.28 12.63
N LEU A 34 -10.51 -8.62 12.42
CA LEU A 34 -11.14 -8.57 11.10
C LEU A 34 -11.22 -7.13 10.58
N ILE A 35 -10.44 -6.81 9.55
CA ILE A 35 -10.55 -5.57 8.77
C ILE A 35 -11.79 -5.64 7.89
N GLY A 36 -12.01 -6.75 7.21
CA GLY A 36 -13.17 -6.96 6.36
C GLY A 36 -13.26 -8.39 5.85
N LYS A 37 -14.47 -8.81 5.50
CA LYS A 37 -14.74 -10.11 4.87
C LYS A 37 -15.72 -9.97 3.73
N LYS A 38 -15.58 -10.85 2.73
CA LYS A 38 -16.56 -11.01 1.68
C LYS A 38 -16.60 -12.46 1.22
N THR A 39 -17.81 -12.94 0.95
CA THR A 39 -18.04 -14.27 0.39
C THR A 39 -18.58 -14.13 -1.03
N LEU A 40 -17.92 -14.76 -1.99
CA LEU A 40 -18.42 -14.96 -3.33
C LEU A 40 -19.12 -16.32 -3.39
N ARG A 41 -20.37 -16.32 -3.85
CA ARG A 41 -21.18 -17.53 -4.00
C ARG A 41 -21.23 -17.91 -5.47
N LYS A 42 -21.28 -19.22 -5.76
CA LYS A 42 -21.36 -19.76 -7.12
C LYS A 42 -20.22 -19.26 -8.01
N THR A 43 -19.00 -19.27 -7.48
CA THR A 43 -17.81 -18.85 -8.21
C THR A 43 -17.05 -20.08 -8.66
N TYR A 44 -16.84 -20.19 -9.97
CA TYR A 44 -15.98 -21.21 -10.54
C TYR A 44 -14.55 -20.70 -10.47
N ILE A 45 -13.70 -21.44 -9.76
CA ILE A 45 -12.27 -21.20 -9.76
C ILE A 45 -11.70 -22.05 -10.89
N ILE A 46 -11.26 -21.41 -11.96
CA ILE A 46 -10.67 -22.07 -13.12
C ILE A 46 -9.24 -21.53 -13.24
N PRO A 47 -8.22 -22.37 -12.99
CA PRO A 47 -6.83 -22.03 -13.27
C PRO A 47 -6.62 -21.78 -14.77
N ASP A 48 -5.73 -20.86 -15.10
CA ASP A 48 -5.26 -20.68 -16.47
C ASP A 48 -4.19 -21.73 -16.86
N GLU A 49 -3.59 -21.54 -18.04
CA GLU A 49 -2.58 -22.45 -18.58
C GLU A 49 -1.33 -22.60 -17.69
N ASP A 50 -1.06 -21.60 -16.84
CA ASP A 50 0.06 -21.58 -15.89
C ASP A 50 -0.37 -22.01 -14.47
N ASN A 51 -1.59 -22.53 -14.31
CA ASN A 51 -2.25 -22.84 -13.04
C ASN A 51 -2.45 -21.61 -12.13
N GLU A 52 -2.47 -20.39 -12.70
CA GLU A 52 -2.79 -19.18 -11.94
C GLU A 52 -4.30 -18.96 -11.85
N VAL A 53 -4.74 -18.45 -10.71
CA VAL A 53 -6.12 -18.04 -10.45
C VAL A 53 -6.14 -16.62 -9.95
N LYS A 54 -7.08 -15.84 -10.50
CA LYS A 54 -7.37 -14.46 -10.08
C LYS A 54 -8.77 -14.37 -9.52
N ILE A 55 -8.86 -14.03 -8.24
CA ILE A 55 -10.13 -13.83 -7.53
C ILE A 55 -10.33 -12.34 -7.30
N ARG A 56 -11.40 -11.79 -7.88
CA ARG A 56 -11.75 -10.37 -7.77
C ARG A 56 -12.93 -10.16 -6.83
N LEU A 57 -12.74 -9.32 -5.83
CA LEU A 57 -13.74 -8.95 -4.85
C LEU A 57 -13.98 -7.45 -4.93
N GLU A 58 -15.06 -7.09 -5.62
CA GLU A 58 -15.48 -5.69 -5.66
C GLU A 58 -16.14 -5.27 -4.35
N SER A 59 -15.95 -4.03 -3.90
CA SER A 59 -16.69 -3.48 -2.75
C SER A 59 -16.61 -4.33 -1.47
N LEU A 60 -15.42 -4.86 -1.13
CA LEU A 60 -15.17 -5.50 0.16
C LEU A 60 -15.37 -4.46 1.27
N ASN A 61 -16.35 -4.70 2.14
CA ASN A 61 -16.71 -3.75 3.19
C ASN A 61 -15.68 -3.74 4.33
N ILE A 62 -15.22 -2.56 4.70
CA ILE A 62 -14.31 -2.34 5.82
C ILE A 62 -15.15 -2.35 7.10
N GLN A 63 -14.97 -3.38 7.92
CA GLN A 63 -15.67 -3.57 9.20
C GLN A 63 -14.89 -2.99 10.37
N ASN A 64 -13.56 -2.86 10.25
CA ASN A 64 -12.71 -2.30 11.29
C ASN A 64 -11.71 -1.28 10.73
N LEU A 65 -12.11 -0.01 10.73
CA LEU A 65 -11.26 1.10 10.30
C LEU A 65 -10.05 1.31 11.21
N VAL A 66 -10.14 0.94 12.49
CA VAL A 66 -9.03 1.09 13.45
C VAL A 66 -7.92 0.11 13.10
N ALA A 67 -8.26 -1.14 12.80
CA ALA A 67 -7.30 -2.15 12.35
C ALA A 67 -6.68 -1.76 11.00
N LEU A 68 -7.49 -1.26 10.05
CA LEU A 68 -6.98 -0.77 8.76
C LEU A 68 -6.04 0.43 8.92
N LYS A 69 -6.35 1.36 9.82
CA LYS A 69 -5.47 2.51 10.13
C LYS A 69 -4.15 2.04 10.73
N ALA A 70 -4.20 1.14 11.71
CA ALA A 70 -3.00 0.58 12.35
C ALA A 70 -2.11 -0.16 11.35
N PHE A 71 -2.70 -0.86 10.38
CA PHE A 71 -1.99 -1.44 9.26
C PHE A 71 -1.18 -0.39 8.48
N PHE A 72 -1.82 0.68 8.00
CA PHE A 72 -1.10 1.73 7.26
C PHE A 72 -0.08 2.49 8.11
N GLU A 73 -0.36 2.69 9.39
CA GLU A 73 0.61 3.27 10.31
C GLU A 73 1.84 2.40 10.47
N ASN A 74 1.75 1.08 10.39
CA ASN A 74 2.91 0.19 10.44
C ASN A 74 3.64 0.13 9.10
N LEU A 75 2.91 0.21 7.99
CA LEU A 75 3.45 0.10 6.65
C LEU A 75 4.22 1.36 6.21
N MET A 76 3.70 2.54 6.52
CA MET A 76 4.23 3.80 6.00
C MET A 76 5.54 4.20 6.69
N PRO A 77 6.49 4.82 5.95
CA PRO A 77 7.79 5.20 6.49
C PRO A 77 7.65 6.25 7.60
N LYS A 78 8.48 6.13 8.63
CA LYS A 78 8.57 7.06 9.76
C LYS A 78 10.02 7.41 10.05
N ASN A 79 10.27 8.69 10.36
CA ASN A 79 11.61 9.15 10.75
C ASN A 79 12.09 8.42 12.01
N GLY A 80 13.37 8.03 12.03
CA GLY A 80 14.04 7.51 13.23
C GLY A 80 13.60 6.12 13.68
N VAL A 81 12.82 5.39 12.87
CA VAL A 81 12.44 3.99 13.15
C VAL A 81 13.33 3.06 12.33
N THR A 82 14.13 2.25 13.01
CA THR A 82 14.97 1.21 12.38
C THR A 82 14.12 -0.04 12.11
N GLN A 83 14.37 -0.72 10.98
CA GLN A 83 13.64 -1.93 10.61
C GLN A 83 13.95 -3.09 11.56
N GLU A 84 12.92 -3.77 12.02
CA GLU A 84 13.01 -5.19 12.41
C GLU A 84 12.71 -6.03 11.16
N GLU A 85 13.47 -7.11 10.96
CA GLU A 85 13.18 -8.09 9.91
C GLU A 85 11.77 -8.66 10.15
N SER A 86 10.84 -8.41 9.22
CA SER A 86 9.50 -8.99 9.34
C SER A 86 9.51 -10.42 8.82
N ALA A 87 8.77 -11.29 9.50
CA ALA A 87 8.29 -12.52 8.90
C ALA A 87 7.46 -12.16 7.64
N GLY A 88 7.42 -13.01 6.62
CA GLY A 88 6.63 -12.74 5.41
C GLY A 88 5.13 -12.56 5.70
N LEU A 89 4.36 -12.11 4.69
CA LEU A 89 2.90 -12.10 4.77
C LEU A 89 2.39 -13.49 5.15
N ALA A 90 1.57 -13.58 6.19
CA ALA A 90 0.93 -14.82 6.58
C ALA A 90 -0.41 -14.94 5.84
N VAL A 91 -0.45 -15.82 4.82
CA VAL A 91 -1.68 -16.22 4.14
C VAL A 91 -1.98 -17.65 4.54
N THR A 92 -3.22 -17.88 4.98
CA THR A 92 -3.73 -19.22 5.24
C THR A 92 -4.92 -19.47 4.32
N ALA A 93 -4.89 -20.59 3.61
CA ALA A 93 -6.00 -21.05 2.78
C ALA A 93 -6.41 -22.43 3.26
N ALA A 94 -7.71 -22.62 3.50
CA ALA A 94 -8.31 -23.88 3.89
C ALA A 94 -9.44 -24.20 2.92
N LEU A 95 -9.51 -25.45 2.47
CA LEU A 95 -10.59 -25.96 1.64
C LEU A 95 -11.47 -26.86 2.50
N ASP A 96 -12.62 -26.35 2.91
CA ASP A 96 -13.60 -27.10 3.70
C ASP A 96 -14.64 -27.74 2.79
N HIS A 97 -15.02 -28.97 3.14
CA HIS A 97 -16.05 -29.73 2.46
C HIS A 97 -17.27 -29.81 3.37
N ASP A 98 -18.39 -29.22 2.95
CA ASP A 98 -19.70 -29.44 3.58
C ASP A 98 -20.58 -30.24 2.63
N ASP A 99 -21.49 -31.05 3.18
CA ASP A 99 -22.41 -31.93 2.45
C ASP A 99 -23.28 -31.17 1.42
N SER A 100 -23.31 -29.83 1.49
CA SER A 100 -24.08 -28.95 0.62
C SER A 100 -23.27 -28.12 -0.41
N ALA A 101 -21.97 -27.90 -0.19
CA ALA A 101 -21.06 -27.16 -1.07
C ALA A 101 -19.60 -27.21 -0.57
N ASN A 102 -18.63 -27.02 -1.47
CA ASN A 102 -17.24 -26.83 -1.07
C ASN A 102 -16.95 -25.35 -0.84
N GLU A 103 -16.21 -25.03 0.22
CA GLU A 103 -15.86 -23.66 0.59
C GLU A 103 -14.34 -23.50 0.65
N LEU A 104 -13.81 -22.63 -0.21
CA LEU A 104 -12.45 -22.15 -0.11
C LEU A 104 -12.43 -20.93 0.80
N SER A 105 -11.87 -21.09 2.00
CA SER A 105 -11.66 -20.03 2.98
C SER A 105 -10.22 -19.53 2.90
N ILE A 106 -10.05 -18.25 2.57
CA ILE A 106 -8.75 -17.58 2.50
C ILE A 106 -8.70 -16.50 3.58
N SER A 107 -7.74 -16.61 4.48
CA SER A 107 -7.43 -15.60 5.50
C SER A 107 -6.07 -14.98 5.23
N ILE A 108 -6.05 -13.66 5.08
CA ILE A 108 -4.85 -12.87 4.82
C ILE A 108 -4.56 -12.02 6.05
N GLU A 109 -3.46 -12.32 6.76
CA GLU A 109 -3.01 -11.57 7.94
C GLU A 109 -1.95 -10.53 7.54
N LEU A 110 -2.28 -9.25 7.73
CA LEU A 110 -1.44 -8.12 7.32
C LEU A 110 -0.38 -7.71 8.37
N ASP A 111 -0.29 -8.43 9.48
CA ASP A 111 0.55 -8.05 10.63
C ASP A 111 2.03 -7.99 10.35
N TYR A 112 2.49 -8.89 9.50
CA TYR A 112 3.90 -9.11 9.26
C TYR A 112 4.40 -8.28 8.09
N MET A 113 3.68 -7.23 7.68
CA MET A 113 4.19 -6.32 6.67
C MET A 113 5.23 -5.39 7.26
N ALA A 114 6.48 -5.54 6.79
CA ALA A 114 7.53 -4.59 7.11
C ALA A 114 7.16 -3.18 6.63
N MET A 115 7.60 -2.19 7.41
CA MET A 115 7.59 -0.79 7.02
C MET A 115 8.39 -0.60 5.72
N LEU A 116 7.86 0.24 4.82
CA LEU A 116 8.54 0.65 3.60
C LEU A 116 9.91 1.26 3.92
N SER A 117 10.95 0.78 3.24
CA SER A 117 12.26 1.43 3.30
C SER A 117 12.41 2.46 2.19
N ILE A 118 13.09 3.56 2.52
CA ILE A 118 13.48 4.59 1.57
C ILE A 118 15.01 4.64 1.53
N SER A 119 15.59 4.58 0.34
CA SER A 119 17.02 4.67 0.10
C SER A 119 17.32 5.57 -1.09
N CYS A 120 18.60 5.91 -1.28
CA CYS A 120 19.07 6.72 -2.41
C CYS A 120 18.27 8.02 -2.62
N LEU A 121 17.86 8.66 -1.54
CA LEU A 121 17.09 9.90 -1.61
C LEU A 121 18.00 11.03 -2.13
N ASP A 122 17.60 11.59 -3.26
CA ASP A 122 18.27 12.65 -3.98
C ASP A 122 17.35 13.87 -4.06
N PHE A 123 17.92 15.04 -3.75
CA PHE A 123 17.24 16.32 -3.83
C PHE A 123 17.98 17.18 -4.85
N LYS A 124 17.26 17.66 -5.85
CA LYS A 124 17.77 18.58 -6.86
C LYS A 124 16.90 19.82 -6.92
N ARG A 125 17.56 20.96 -6.93
CA ARG A 125 16.94 22.26 -7.12
C ARG A 125 17.55 22.94 -8.33
N CYS A 126 16.70 23.31 -9.27
CA CYS A 126 17.07 24.06 -10.47
C CYS A 126 16.22 25.33 -10.49
N ASP A 127 16.83 26.46 -10.12
CA ASP A 127 16.20 27.77 -9.99
C ASP A 127 14.89 27.73 -9.19
N GLU A 128 13.76 27.71 -9.89
CA GLU A 128 12.39 27.76 -9.38
C GLU A 128 11.74 26.38 -9.24
N SER A 129 12.45 25.30 -9.58
CA SER A 129 11.92 23.94 -9.55
C SER A 129 12.69 23.05 -8.58
N ILE A 130 11.97 22.10 -7.98
CA ILE A 130 12.50 21.03 -7.14
C ILE A 130 12.14 19.68 -7.77
N ARG A 131 13.13 18.79 -7.76
CA ARG A 131 12.96 17.37 -8.04
C ARG A 131 13.49 16.57 -6.86
N ILE A 132 12.66 15.66 -6.35
CA ILE A 132 13.06 14.68 -5.36
C ILE A 132 12.90 13.30 -5.99
N SER A 133 13.92 12.46 -5.85
CA SER A 133 13.83 11.06 -6.23
C SER A 133 14.36 10.16 -5.13
N PHE A 134 13.79 8.99 -4.97
CA PHE A 134 14.27 7.98 -4.02
C PHE A 134 13.88 6.58 -4.49
N LYS A 135 14.57 5.59 -3.96
CA LYS A 135 14.19 4.19 -4.08
C LYS A 135 13.34 3.79 -2.90
N MET A 136 12.21 3.16 -3.16
CA MET A 136 11.33 2.59 -2.16
C MET A 136 11.39 1.08 -2.25
N SER A 137 11.53 0.38 -1.13
CA SER A 137 11.50 -1.08 -1.12
C SER A 137 10.47 -1.63 -0.13
N SER A 138 9.76 -2.67 -0.56
CA SER A 138 8.77 -3.40 0.22
C SER A 138 8.99 -4.90 0.06
N PRO A 139 9.13 -5.66 1.16
CA PRO A 139 9.14 -7.13 1.08
C PRO A 139 7.72 -7.70 0.90
N SER A 140 6.68 -6.87 1.05
CA SER A 140 5.29 -7.32 1.01
C SER A 140 4.86 -7.68 -0.42
N PRO A 141 4.16 -8.81 -0.62
CA PRO A 141 3.56 -9.16 -1.90
C PRO A 141 2.31 -8.32 -2.22
N VAL A 142 1.88 -7.41 -1.33
CA VAL A 142 0.72 -6.56 -1.57
C VAL A 142 1.06 -5.42 -2.51
N TYR A 143 0.24 -5.30 -3.55
CA TYR A 143 0.22 -4.16 -4.46
C TYR A 143 -0.84 -3.15 -4.02
N MET A 144 -0.46 -1.88 -3.90
CA MET A 144 -1.38 -0.75 -3.66
C MET A 144 -0.97 0.45 -4.51
N SER A 145 -1.78 0.77 -5.52
CA SER A 145 -1.63 2.00 -6.29
C SER A 145 -2.29 3.17 -5.57
N PHE A 146 -1.54 4.26 -5.36
CA PHE A 146 -2.11 5.54 -4.94
C PHE A 146 -2.35 6.49 -6.13
N GLY A 147 -1.95 6.07 -7.33
CA GLY A 147 -2.05 6.86 -8.56
C GLY A 147 -1.15 8.10 -8.52
N GLN A 148 -1.60 9.18 -9.17
CA GLN A 148 -0.98 10.49 -9.00
C GLN A 148 -1.24 11.04 -7.60
N CYS A 149 -0.16 11.47 -6.93
CA CYS A 149 -0.17 12.03 -5.58
C CYS A 149 0.49 13.40 -5.54
N GLN A 150 0.12 14.18 -4.53
CA GLN A 150 0.82 15.40 -4.15
C GLN A 150 1.45 15.22 -2.77
N PHE A 151 2.67 15.72 -2.64
CA PHE A 151 3.48 15.74 -1.45
C PHE A 151 3.83 17.19 -1.10
N ILE A 152 4.13 17.43 0.17
CA ILE A 152 4.56 18.73 0.66
C ILE A 152 5.97 18.59 1.19
N LEU A 153 6.88 19.42 0.67
CA LEU A 153 8.19 19.60 1.24
C LEU A 153 8.14 20.75 2.26
N LYS A 154 8.47 20.46 3.52
CA LYS A 154 8.47 21.46 4.60
C LYS A 154 9.81 21.59 5.30
N LYS A 155 10.06 22.77 5.86
CA LYS A 155 11.09 22.98 6.87
C LYS A 155 10.53 23.75 8.06
N GLY A 156 10.50 23.11 9.22
CA GLY A 156 9.74 23.63 10.35
C GLY A 156 8.26 23.75 9.99
N THR A 157 7.71 24.94 10.12
CA THR A 157 6.32 25.26 9.76
C THR A 157 6.15 25.67 8.30
N GLU A 158 7.24 26.06 7.62
CA GLU A 158 7.22 26.61 6.27
C GLU A 158 7.07 25.51 5.22
N THR A 159 6.19 25.76 4.24
CA THR A 159 6.07 24.95 3.03
C THR A 159 7.04 25.49 1.98
N LEU A 160 7.93 24.65 1.49
CA LEU A 160 8.92 25.02 0.48
C LEU A 160 8.40 24.77 -0.93
N ALA A 161 7.69 23.66 -1.14
CA ALA A 161 7.09 23.29 -2.42
C ALA A 161 5.97 22.26 -2.24
N LEU A 162 5.07 22.24 -3.22
CA LEU A 162 4.15 21.14 -3.47
C LEU A 162 4.74 20.31 -4.62
N LEU A 163 4.90 19.01 -4.40
CA LEU A 163 5.55 18.12 -5.35
C LEU A 163 4.54 17.06 -5.82
N ASP A 164 4.37 16.92 -7.13
CA ASP A 164 3.50 15.92 -7.71
C ASP A 164 4.33 14.72 -8.23
N GLY A 165 3.81 13.52 -8.05
CA GLY A 165 4.45 12.30 -8.53
C GLY A 165 3.55 11.09 -8.40
N ARG A 166 3.87 10.01 -9.13
CA ARG A 166 3.17 8.73 -8.97
C ARG A 166 3.71 7.99 -7.75
N PHE A 167 2.80 7.34 -7.03
CA PHE A 167 3.15 6.55 -5.86
C PHE A 167 2.37 5.23 -5.87
N ALA A 168 3.09 4.13 -5.72
CA ALA A 168 2.52 2.81 -5.57
C ALA A 168 3.43 1.98 -4.68
N ILE A 169 2.83 1.06 -3.93
CA ILE A 169 3.55 0.06 -3.13
C ILE A 169 3.43 -1.26 -3.86
N HIS A 170 4.56 -1.93 -4.06
CA HIS A 170 4.60 -3.29 -4.59
C HIS A 170 5.84 -4.01 -4.07
N LYS A 171 5.88 -5.33 -4.24
CA LYS A 171 7.02 -6.15 -3.84
C LYS A 171 8.28 -5.71 -4.58
N GLY A 172 9.41 -5.69 -3.86
CA GLY A 172 10.71 -5.33 -4.41
C GLY A 172 11.00 -3.84 -4.30
N GLU A 173 11.87 -3.35 -5.17
CA GLU A 173 12.32 -1.96 -5.21
C GLU A 173 11.65 -1.21 -6.37
N ASP A 174 11.23 0.03 -6.12
CA ASP A 174 10.71 0.96 -7.12
C ASP A 174 11.39 2.32 -7.01
N SER A 175 11.49 3.04 -8.13
CA SER A 175 12.03 4.40 -8.17
C SER A 175 10.90 5.42 -8.20
N VAL A 176 10.81 6.22 -7.15
CA VAL A 176 9.82 7.29 -7.04
C VAL A 176 10.46 8.62 -7.41
N VAL A 177 9.79 9.39 -8.26
CA VAL A 177 10.19 10.73 -8.66
C VAL A 177 9.02 11.68 -8.45
N MET A 178 9.32 12.84 -7.86
CA MET A 178 8.36 13.91 -7.63
C MET A 178 8.97 15.25 -8.02
N GLU A 179 8.15 16.11 -8.61
CA GLU A 179 8.57 17.41 -9.13
C GLU A 179 7.55 18.48 -8.77
N GLY A 180 8.01 19.71 -8.60
CA GLY A 180 7.14 20.85 -8.42
C GLY A 180 7.90 22.14 -8.24
N ASP A 181 7.16 23.23 -8.29
CA ASP A 181 7.73 24.57 -8.27
C ASP A 181 7.88 25.08 -6.83
N ILE A 182 8.91 25.89 -6.63
CA ILE A 182 9.14 26.65 -5.41
C ILE A 182 8.19 27.84 -5.43
N ASP A 183 7.47 28.03 -4.34
CA ASP A 183 6.69 29.25 -4.18
C ASP A 183 7.65 30.45 -4.10
N PHE A 184 7.43 31.46 -4.95
CA PHE A 184 8.26 32.67 -5.04
C PHE A 184 8.45 33.42 -3.71
N SER A 185 7.55 33.21 -2.75
CA SER A 185 7.63 33.80 -1.41
C SER A 185 8.63 33.09 -0.47
N VAL A 186 9.15 31.91 -0.86
CA VAL A 186 10.01 31.08 -0.01
C VAL A 186 11.42 31.69 0.10
N ASN A 187 11.85 31.91 1.33
CA ASN A 187 13.22 32.35 1.61
C ASN A 187 14.22 31.23 1.29
N TYR A 188 15.12 31.47 0.32
CA TYR A 188 16.12 30.49 -0.11
C TYR A 188 17.03 29.95 1.02
N LYS A 189 17.22 30.68 2.12
CA LYS A 189 17.98 30.18 3.29
C LYS A 189 17.33 28.95 3.93
N LEU A 190 16.04 28.71 3.68
CA LEU A 190 15.34 27.52 4.15
C LEU A 190 15.84 26.24 3.46
N PHE A 191 16.52 26.30 2.32
CA PHE A 191 17.07 25.11 1.65
C PHE A 191 18.38 24.58 2.25
N ALA A 192 18.89 25.14 3.35
CA ALA A 192 20.05 24.56 4.03
C ALA A 192 19.65 23.39 4.97
N GLY A 193 20.43 22.31 5.03
CA GLY A 193 20.21 21.23 6.02
C GLY A 193 19.03 20.30 5.69
N THR A 194 18.23 19.91 6.69
CA THR A 194 17.20 18.87 6.55
C THR A 194 15.78 19.43 6.53
N GLY A 195 14.96 18.96 5.60
CA GLY A 195 13.51 19.16 5.53
C GLY A 195 12.73 17.86 5.68
N ASN A 196 11.40 17.95 5.66
CA ASN A 196 10.49 16.81 5.70
C ASN A 196 9.65 16.76 4.43
N LEU A 197 9.65 15.62 3.75
CA LEU A 197 8.71 15.31 2.69
C LEU A 197 7.54 14.53 3.28
N MET A 198 6.33 15.01 3.06
CA MET A 198 5.10 14.41 3.61
C MET A 198 4.09 14.17 2.50
N GLY A 199 3.37 13.05 2.55
CA GLY A 199 2.23 12.84 1.66
C GLY A 199 1.07 13.77 2.03
N PHE A 200 0.32 14.24 1.02
CA PHE A 200 -0.75 15.22 1.23
C PHE A 200 -2.10 14.78 0.71
N LYS A 201 -2.19 14.43 -0.58
CA LYS A 201 -3.42 13.94 -1.21
C LYS A 201 -3.13 13.03 -2.39
N THR A 202 -4.11 12.20 -2.72
CA THR A 202 -4.19 11.44 -3.98
C THR A 202 -5.18 12.13 -4.91
N TYR A 203 -4.86 12.28 -6.20
CA TYR A 203 -5.80 12.87 -7.16
C TYR A 203 -6.90 11.88 -7.56
N GLU A 204 -6.54 10.61 -7.77
CA GLU A 204 -7.44 9.55 -8.25
C GLU A 204 -8.30 8.95 -7.13
N HIS A 205 -7.85 9.05 -5.87
CA HIS A 205 -8.43 8.33 -4.74
C HIS A 205 -8.88 9.23 -3.58
N ASN A 206 -9.16 10.52 -3.84
CA ASN A 206 -9.38 11.54 -2.81
C ASN A 206 -10.52 11.23 -1.81
N ASN A 207 -11.47 10.36 -2.16
CA ASN A 207 -12.61 9.96 -1.32
C ASN A 207 -12.50 8.52 -0.74
N THR A 208 -11.31 7.94 -0.76
CA THR A 208 -11.03 6.59 -0.24
C THR A 208 -10.06 6.64 0.95
N PHE A 209 -9.88 5.51 1.63
CA PHE A 209 -8.90 5.37 2.70
C PHE A 209 -7.46 5.61 2.21
N LEU A 210 -7.16 5.49 0.92
CA LEU A 210 -5.84 5.79 0.36
C LEU A 210 -5.46 7.26 0.50
N ALA A 211 -6.44 8.17 0.41
CA ALA A 211 -6.22 9.60 0.69
C ALA A 211 -5.84 9.87 2.14
N HIS A 212 -6.24 9.00 3.08
CA HIS A 212 -5.80 9.06 4.47
C HIS A 212 -4.45 8.38 4.66
N ALA A 213 -4.24 7.22 4.03
CA ALA A 213 -3.00 6.46 4.14
C ALA A 213 -1.79 7.23 3.58
N ILE A 214 -1.93 7.94 2.46
CA ILE A 214 -0.82 8.71 1.88
C ILE A 214 -0.30 9.78 2.85
N ARG A 215 -1.16 10.35 3.70
CA ARG A 215 -0.78 11.38 4.68
C ARG A 215 0.07 10.84 5.83
N LEU A 216 0.17 9.53 5.97
CA LEU A 216 1.06 8.88 6.93
C LEU A 216 2.49 8.78 6.40
N PHE A 217 2.71 8.96 5.09
CA PHE A 217 4.05 9.01 4.52
C PHE A 217 4.81 10.22 5.06
N LYS A 218 5.98 9.97 5.65
CA LYS A 218 6.91 11.01 6.07
C LYS A 218 8.35 10.51 5.96
N THR A 219 9.22 11.34 5.38
CA THR A 219 10.66 11.09 5.36
C THR A 219 11.46 12.37 5.43
N GLU A 220 12.71 12.27 5.88
CA GLU A 220 13.65 13.38 5.93
C GLU A 220 14.40 13.53 4.60
N VAL A 221 14.60 14.78 4.20
CA VAL A 221 15.27 15.14 2.95
C VAL A 221 16.41 16.08 3.27
N LYS A 222 17.63 15.74 2.84
CA LYS A 222 18.74 16.71 2.83
C LYS A 222 18.54 17.66 1.65
N LEU A 223 18.46 18.96 1.94
CA LEU A 223 18.16 20.01 0.97
C LEU A 223 19.43 20.65 0.36
N SER A 224 20.60 20.23 0.84
CA SER A 224 21.94 20.71 0.43
C SER A 224 23.01 19.69 0.80
#